data_AF-A0A957X904-F1
#
_entry.id   AF-A0A957X904-F1
#
_cell.length_a   1.000
_cell.length_b   1.000
_cell.length_c   1.000
_cell.angle_alpha   90.00
_cell.angle_beta   90.00
_cell.angle_gamma   90.00
#
_symmetry.space_group_name_H-M   'P 1'
#
loop_
_entity.id
_entity.type
_entity.pdbx_description
1 polymer ?
#
loop_
_entity_poly.entity_id
_entity_poly.type
_entity_poly.pdbx_seq_one_letter_code
_entity_poly.pdbx_strand_id
1 'polypeptide(L)'
;MTVTFKRHELLTELVPTVSINSQHCNVSQPSIAPAMNRIPTRLILPKRQPLYLSLRFLAGVILTFALTLFLFVIMMQPVLAEFGEMTILLGATAGVSLIAGLAAYYFGWFERSRRLAWTLLGGYLLSSLLTLLNVMVTTWRMFIEPHDRSLATILLLFATSIAMALGYFLSMAVTDKVGAVGEAARAIARGQLRTRVQVPGRDEVAELAHSFNEMAEQLEQADRQQRELEQLRRNLIAWVGHDLRTPLASVRAMVEALADGMVDDPATQQRYLRTAQRDIHALSLLIDNLFEMAQIDAGGLPLDRQPNALSDLLSDT
;
A
#
# COMPACT_ATOMS: atom_id res chain seq x y z
N MET A 1 -10.89 60.91 -75.91
CA MET A 1 -10.91 62.25 -75.28
C MET A 1 -11.88 62.18 -74.11
N THR A 2 -11.41 62.56 -72.94
CA THR A 2 -11.94 62.40 -71.57
C THR A 2 -13.41 62.81 -71.38
N VAL A 3 -14.18 62.15 -70.50
CA VAL A 3 -14.89 62.73 -69.33
C VAL A 3 -15.43 61.60 -68.41
N THR A 4 -15.18 61.79 -67.11
CA THR A 4 -15.59 61.04 -65.89
C THR A 4 -16.98 61.42 -65.36
N PHE A 5 -17.71 60.50 -64.69
CA PHE A 5 -18.62 60.72 -63.52
C PHE A 5 -19.16 59.34 -63.02
N LYS A 6 -18.76 58.80 -61.84
CA LYS A 6 -19.28 58.91 -60.45
C LYS A 6 -20.73 58.39 -60.20
N ARG A 7 -20.89 57.28 -59.45
CA ARG A 7 -21.36 57.21 -58.03
C ARG A 7 -22.22 55.95 -57.67
N HIS A 8 -21.93 55.38 -56.48
CA HIS A 8 -22.76 54.55 -55.55
C HIS A 8 -23.23 53.17 -56.06
N GLU A 9 -23.31 52.09 -55.27
CA GLU A 9 -23.49 51.84 -53.83
C GLU A 9 -23.26 50.32 -53.57
N LEU A 10 -23.44 49.81 -52.34
CA LEU A 10 -23.55 48.38 -51.91
C LEU A 10 -22.20 47.65 -51.67
N LEU A 11 -21.87 47.01 -50.52
CA LEU A 11 -22.64 46.47 -49.38
C LEU A 11 -21.79 46.47 -48.10
N THR A 12 -22.41 46.89 -47.00
CA THR A 12 -22.03 46.62 -45.61
C THR A 12 -23.05 45.60 -45.08
N GLU A 13 -22.69 44.33 -44.91
CA GLU A 13 -23.48 43.32 -44.17
C GLU A 13 -22.74 43.02 -42.85
N LEU A 14 -23.26 43.30 -41.65
CA LEU A 14 -24.40 42.68 -40.93
C LEU A 14 -24.17 41.21 -40.54
N VAL A 15 -23.65 40.98 -39.34
CA VAL A 15 -23.83 39.74 -38.58
C VAL A 15 -24.28 40.09 -37.15
N PRO A 16 -25.52 39.77 -36.74
CA PRO A 16 -25.95 39.89 -35.36
C PRO A 16 -25.80 38.56 -34.59
N THR A 17 -25.44 38.72 -33.32
CA THR A 17 -25.41 37.72 -32.25
C THR A 17 -26.78 37.10 -31.96
N VAL A 18 -26.84 35.78 -31.77
CA VAL A 18 -27.98 35.10 -31.12
C VAL A 18 -27.45 34.13 -30.06
N SER A 19 -27.81 34.43 -28.81
CA SER A 19 -27.63 33.60 -27.62
C SER A 19 -28.96 32.93 -27.31
N ILE A 20 -29.00 31.59 -27.25
CA ILE A 20 -30.14 30.84 -26.67
C ILE A 20 -29.60 29.72 -25.80
N ASN A 21 -29.95 29.82 -24.52
CA ASN A 21 -29.82 28.81 -23.47
C ASN A 21 -31.13 28.00 -23.42
N SER A 22 -31.06 26.67 -23.36
CA SER A 22 -32.19 25.85 -22.89
C SER A 22 -31.72 24.52 -22.32
N GLN A 23 -31.99 24.38 -21.02
CA GLN A 23 -31.94 23.14 -20.26
C GLN A 23 -33.08 22.18 -20.68
N HIS A 24 -32.83 20.89 -20.42
CA HIS A 24 -33.79 19.78 -20.26
C HIS A 24 -34.57 19.25 -21.48
N CYS A 25 -34.21 18.05 -21.93
CA CYS A 25 -35.11 16.88 -21.95
C CYS A 25 -34.36 15.61 -22.41
N ASN A 26 -34.18 14.59 -21.55
CA ASN A 26 -34.57 13.23 -21.91
C ASN A 26 -34.74 12.34 -20.66
N VAL A 27 -35.68 11.43 -20.77
CA VAL A 27 -36.52 10.80 -19.74
C VAL A 27 -36.10 9.34 -19.53
N SER A 28 -35.99 8.93 -18.25
CA SER A 28 -36.48 7.70 -17.56
C SER A 28 -36.89 6.49 -18.44
N GLN A 29 -36.63 5.18 -18.20
CA GLN A 29 -36.46 4.28 -17.02
C GLN A 29 -36.50 2.79 -17.58
N PRO A 30 -36.62 1.65 -16.84
CA PRO A 30 -35.92 1.11 -15.66
C PRO A 30 -35.59 -0.44 -15.68
N SER A 31 -34.79 -0.89 -14.70
CA SER A 31 -34.91 -2.12 -13.86
C SER A 31 -34.83 -3.56 -14.43
N ILE A 32 -33.70 -4.25 -14.15
CA ILE A 32 -33.67 -5.63 -13.58
C ILE A 32 -32.53 -5.72 -12.53
N ALA A 33 -32.85 -6.08 -11.30
CA ALA A 33 -31.92 -6.42 -10.21
C ALA A 33 -31.79 -7.96 -10.06
N PRO A 34 -31.05 -8.52 -9.07
CA PRO A 34 -29.63 -8.40 -8.79
C PRO A 34 -28.94 -9.80 -8.83
N ALA A 35 -27.67 -9.88 -9.23
CA ALA A 35 -26.87 -11.10 -9.02
C ALA A 35 -26.03 -10.97 -7.74
N MET A 36 -26.41 -11.78 -6.76
CA MET A 36 -25.83 -11.93 -5.43
C MET A 36 -24.30 -12.10 -5.41
N ASN A 37 -23.69 -11.32 -4.51
CA ASN A 37 -22.74 -11.79 -3.49
C ASN A 37 -21.59 -12.72 -3.94
N ARG A 38 -20.39 -12.13 -4.10
CA ARG A 38 -19.16 -12.72 -3.55
C ARG A 38 -18.31 -11.63 -2.92
N ILE A 39 -18.59 -11.34 -1.66
CA ILE A 39 -17.61 -10.74 -0.76
C ILE A 39 -16.46 -11.74 -0.64
N PRO A 40 -15.20 -11.44 -1.04
CA PRO A 40 -14.09 -12.28 -0.65
C PRO A 40 -13.87 -12.13 0.86
N THR A 41 -14.13 -13.24 1.52
CA THR A 41 -13.95 -13.57 2.93
C THR A 41 -12.87 -12.74 3.60
N ARG A 42 -13.27 -11.76 4.43
CA ARG A 42 -12.35 -11.26 5.46
C ARG A 42 -11.98 -12.47 6.30
N LEU A 43 -10.71 -12.86 6.27
CA LEU A 43 -10.13 -13.71 7.30
C LEU A 43 -10.29 -12.94 8.61
N ILE A 44 -11.41 -13.18 9.30
CA ILE A 44 -11.61 -12.74 10.67
C ILE A 44 -10.63 -13.59 11.45
N LEU A 45 -9.40 -13.08 11.61
CA LEU A 45 -8.52 -13.54 12.68
C LEU A 45 -9.39 -13.57 13.93
N PRO A 46 -9.46 -14.71 14.66
CA PRO A 46 -10.32 -14.82 15.83
C PRO A 46 -9.99 -13.61 16.72
N LYS A 47 -11.00 -12.79 17.01
CA LYS A 47 -10.93 -11.66 17.94
C LYS A 47 -10.39 -12.25 19.23
N ARG A 48 -9.06 -12.20 19.44
CA ARG A 48 -8.41 -12.76 20.62
C ARG A 48 -9.14 -12.13 21.78
N GLN A 49 -9.78 -12.98 22.58
CA GLN A 49 -10.79 -12.53 23.52
C GLN A 49 -10.14 -11.53 24.49
N PRO A 50 -10.74 -10.33 24.67
CA PRO A 50 -10.20 -9.27 25.52
C PRO A 50 -9.97 -9.72 26.98
N LEU A 51 -10.65 -10.80 27.38
CA LEU A 51 -10.66 -11.36 28.71
C LEU A 51 -9.28 -11.90 29.15
N TYR A 52 -8.48 -12.49 28.26
CA TYR A 52 -7.20 -13.10 28.64
C TYR A 52 -6.13 -12.04 28.97
N LEU A 53 -6.20 -10.87 28.33
CA LEU A 53 -5.25 -9.77 28.55
C LEU A 53 -5.53 -9.07 29.89
N SER A 54 -6.80 -8.80 30.21
CA SER A 54 -7.18 -8.23 31.50
C SER A 54 -6.91 -9.18 32.66
N LEU A 55 -7.08 -10.49 32.47
CA LEU A 55 -6.75 -11.52 33.47
C LEU A 55 -5.24 -11.54 33.78
N ARG A 56 -4.38 -11.42 32.76
CA ARG A 56 -2.92 -11.37 32.94
C ARG A 56 -2.46 -10.08 33.63
N PHE A 57 -3.08 -8.95 33.31
CA PHE A 57 -2.79 -7.67 33.98
C PHE A 57 -3.18 -7.71 35.46
N LEU A 58 -4.38 -8.22 35.76
CA LEU A 58 -4.86 -8.41 37.14
C LEU A 58 -3.92 -9.33 37.93
N ALA A 59 -3.52 -10.45 37.33
CA ALA A 59 -2.57 -11.38 37.95
C ALA A 59 -1.21 -10.72 38.23
N GLY A 60 -0.71 -9.89 37.30
CA GLY A 60 0.52 -9.12 37.49
C GLY A 60 0.44 -8.13 38.67
N VAL A 61 -0.66 -7.37 38.76
CA VAL A 61 -0.88 -6.41 39.86
C VAL A 61 -0.95 -7.13 41.22
N ILE A 62 -1.70 -8.24 41.30
CA ILE A 62 -1.80 -9.06 42.52
C ILE A 62 -0.43 -9.61 42.93
N LEU A 63 0.36 -10.11 41.97
CA LEU A 63 1.71 -10.63 42.22
C LEU A 63 2.65 -9.54 42.75
N THR A 64 2.66 -8.36 42.13
CA THR A 64 3.49 -7.23 42.60
C THR A 64 3.08 -6.75 43.99
N PHE A 65 1.78 -6.73 44.28
CA PHE A 65 1.26 -6.37 45.60
C PHE A 65 1.68 -7.39 46.66
N ALA A 66 1.51 -8.68 46.37
CA ALA A 66 1.91 -9.77 47.27
C ALA A 66 3.43 -9.79 47.53
N LEU A 67 4.24 -9.59 46.49
CA LEU A 67 5.71 -9.52 46.61
C LEU A 67 6.17 -8.33 47.46
N THR A 68 5.54 -7.16 47.25
CA THR A 68 5.85 -5.94 48.01
C THR A 68 5.52 -6.11 49.49
N LEU A 69 4.35 -6.71 49.78
CA LEU A 69 3.91 -6.98 51.15
C LEU A 69 4.78 -8.04 51.83
N PHE A 70 5.19 -9.07 51.10
CA PHE A 70 6.12 -10.10 51.59
C PHE A 70 7.50 -9.53 51.93
N LEU A 71 8.09 -8.71 51.04
CA LEU A 71 9.38 -8.05 51.29
C LEU A 71 9.31 -7.11 52.50
N PHE A 72 8.21 -6.38 52.66
CA PHE A 72 8.00 -5.49 53.80
C PHE A 72 7.96 -6.26 55.14
N VAL A 73 7.22 -7.37 55.20
CA VAL A 73 7.13 -8.22 56.40
C VAL A 73 8.50 -8.77 56.80
N ILE A 74 9.31 -9.19 55.83
CA ILE A 74 10.65 -9.74 56.07
C ILE A 74 11.63 -8.67 56.55
N MET A 75 11.60 -7.46 55.95
CA MET A 75 12.56 -6.40 56.27
C MET A 75 12.28 -5.69 57.60
N MET A 76 11.01 -5.43 57.94
CA MET A 76 10.66 -4.47 59.00
C MET A 76 10.10 -5.10 60.29
N GLN A 77 9.79 -6.40 60.32
CA GLN A 77 9.11 -7.09 61.45
C GLN A 77 8.05 -6.20 62.17
N PRO A 78 7.05 -5.68 61.42
CA PRO A 78 6.18 -4.62 61.92
C PRO A 78 5.23 -5.08 63.04
N VAL A 79 4.85 -4.15 63.91
CA VAL A 79 3.80 -4.37 64.93
C VAL A 79 2.44 -4.48 64.23
N LEU A 80 1.52 -5.33 64.74
CA LEU A 80 0.24 -5.67 64.07
C LEU A 80 -0.62 -4.46 63.66
N ALA A 81 -0.52 -3.33 64.36
CA ALA A 81 -1.24 -2.10 64.04
C ALA A 81 -0.70 -1.38 62.78
N GLU A 82 0.63 -1.31 62.62
CA GLU A 82 1.29 -0.65 61.48
C GLU A 82 1.14 -1.45 60.19
N PHE A 83 1.06 -2.77 60.31
CA PHE A 83 0.78 -3.68 59.19
C PHE A 83 -0.60 -3.44 58.57
N GLY A 84 -1.62 -3.16 59.40
CA GLY A 84 -2.97 -2.85 58.93
C GLY A 84 -3.01 -1.57 58.09
N GLU A 85 -2.34 -0.51 58.54
CA GLU A 85 -2.30 0.76 57.82
C GLU A 85 -1.59 0.67 56.46
N MET A 86 -0.46 -0.05 56.39
CA MET A 86 0.29 -0.22 55.15
C MET A 86 -0.46 -1.11 54.15
N THR A 87 -1.12 -2.17 54.63
CA THR A 87 -1.93 -3.06 53.78
C THR A 87 -3.09 -2.29 53.14
N ILE A 88 -3.75 -1.41 53.89
CA ILE A 88 -4.83 -0.56 53.39
C ILE A 88 -4.31 0.45 52.35
N LEU A 89 -3.16 1.08 52.60
CA LEU A 89 -2.56 2.07 51.69
C LEU A 89 -2.10 1.45 50.36
N LEU A 90 -1.35 0.34 50.42
CA LEU A 90 -0.92 -0.39 49.23
C LEU A 90 -2.12 -0.97 48.48
N GLY A 91 -3.15 -1.45 49.20
CA GLY A 91 -4.37 -1.99 48.61
C GLY A 91 -5.16 -0.91 47.86
N ALA A 92 -5.27 0.29 48.44
CA ALA A 92 -5.95 1.42 47.80
C ALA A 92 -5.21 1.89 46.53
N THR A 93 -3.88 2.01 46.58
CA THR A 93 -3.07 2.43 45.42
C THR A 93 -3.04 1.39 44.30
N ALA A 94 -2.99 0.09 44.64
CA ALA A 94 -3.14 -1.00 43.69
C ALA A 94 -4.54 -1.00 43.05
N GLY A 95 -5.59 -0.75 43.83
CA GLY A 95 -6.97 -0.64 43.34
C GLY A 95 -7.17 0.51 42.35
N VAL A 96 -6.64 1.70 42.65
CA VAL A 96 -6.70 2.86 41.74
C VAL A 96 -5.93 2.59 40.45
N SER A 97 -4.73 2.00 40.54
CA SER A 97 -3.92 1.62 39.37
C SER A 97 -4.66 0.61 38.47
N LEU A 98 -5.32 -0.37 39.09
CA LEU A 98 -6.09 -1.40 38.39
C LEU A 98 -7.32 -0.80 37.69
N ILE A 99 -8.09 0.05 38.38
CA ILE A 99 -9.27 0.72 37.81
C ILE A 99 -8.86 1.65 36.66
N ALA A 100 -7.78 2.42 36.82
CA ALA A 100 -7.28 3.31 35.77
C ALA A 100 -6.81 2.53 34.53
N GLY A 101 -6.10 1.42 34.73
CA GLY A 101 -5.68 0.53 33.64
C GLY A 101 -6.85 -0.14 32.92
N LEU A 102 -7.84 -0.64 33.67
CA LEU A 102 -9.06 -1.24 33.11
C LEU A 102 -9.95 -0.21 32.40
N ALA A 103 -10.05 1.02 32.92
CA ALA A 103 -10.77 2.10 32.27
C ALA A 103 -10.09 2.49 30.94
N ALA A 104 -8.76 2.64 30.92
CA ALA A 104 -8.01 2.92 29.68
C ALA A 104 -8.22 1.82 28.63
N TYR A 105 -8.33 0.57 29.06
CA TYR A 105 -8.63 -0.57 28.20
C TYR A 105 -10.07 -0.58 27.69
N TYR A 106 -11.06 -0.43 28.57
CA TYR A 106 -12.49 -0.53 28.23
C TYR A 106 -12.99 0.65 27.38
N PHE A 107 -12.48 1.86 27.63
CA PHE A 107 -12.76 3.03 26.78
C PHE A 107 -12.07 2.94 25.42
N GLY A 108 -11.28 1.89 25.15
CA GLY A 108 -10.62 1.68 23.87
C GLY A 108 -9.61 2.78 23.56
N TRP A 109 -8.93 3.36 24.56
CA TRP A 109 -7.97 4.45 24.37
C TRP A 109 -6.89 4.04 23.34
N PHE A 110 -6.46 2.77 23.39
CA PHE A 110 -5.51 2.19 22.44
C PHE A 110 -6.03 2.08 21.00
N GLU A 111 -7.33 1.87 20.81
CA GLU A 111 -7.96 1.70 19.49
C GLU A 111 -8.47 3.02 18.92
N ARG A 112 -8.78 4.01 19.76
CA ARG A 112 -9.31 5.32 19.36
C ARG A 112 -8.22 6.34 19.01
N SER A 113 -7.00 6.15 19.51
CA SER A 113 -5.89 7.05 19.20
C SER A 113 -5.27 6.72 17.83
N ARG A 114 -5.31 7.71 16.93
CA ARG A 114 -4.72 7.62 15.58
C ARG A 114 -3.18 7.54 15.56
N ARG A 115 -2.52 7.77 16.70
CA ARG A 115 -1.05 7.70 16.85
C ARG A 115 -0.68 6.96 18.14
N LEU A 116 0.18 5.95 18.01
CA LEU A 116 0.67 5.09 19.10
C LEU A 116 1.51 5.88 20.13
N ALA A 117 2.06 7.02 19.73
CA ALA A 117 2.73 7.96 20.61
C ALA A 117 1.86 8.46 21.76
N TRP A 118 0.59 8.80 21.49
CA TRP A 118 -0.32 9.36 22.50
C TRP A 118 -0.77 8.30 23.52
N THR A 119 -0.83 7.04 23.12
CA THR A 119 -1.19 5.93 24.03
C THR A 119 -0.04 5.61 24.97
N LEU A 120 1.20 5.56 24.44
CA LEU A 120 2.40 5.42 25.27
C LEU A 120 2.59 6.62 26.19
N LEU A 121 2.49 7.84 25.66
CA LEU A 121 2.63 9.06 26.45
C LEU A 121 1.58 9.12 27.56
N GLY A 122 0.31 8.84 27.26
CA GLY A 122 -0.77 8.80 28.25
C GLY A 122 -0.53 7.75 29.34
N GLY A 123 -0.05 6.56 28.97
CA GLY A 123 0.34 5.51 29.93
C GLY A 123 1.48 5.92 30.85
N TYR A 124 2.55 6.53 30.29
CA TYR A 124 3.68 7.04 31.06
C TYR A 124 3.28 8.20 31.99
N LEU A 125 2.47 9.14 31.49
CA LEU A 125 1.94 10.26 32.29
C LEU A 125 1.12 9.76 33.47
N LEU A 126 0.20 8.82 33.20
CA LEU A 126 -0.65 8.22 34.22
C LEU A 126 0.18 7.48 35.26
N SER A 127 1.11 6.61 34.84
CA SER A 127 2.00 5.87 35.74
C SER A 127 2.88 6.81 36.59
N SER A 128 3.42 7.87 35.98
CA SER A 128 4.24 8.87 36.68
C SER A 128 3.43 9.65 37.71
N LEU A 129 2.19 10.04 37.38
CA LEU A 129 1.27 10.72 38.29
C LEU A 129 0.86 9.82 39.47
N LEU A 130 0.56 8.55 39.20
CA LEU A 130 0.25 7.55 40.22
C LEU A 130 1.42 7.31 41.16
N THR A 131 2.64 7.21 40.62
CA THR A 131 3.88 7.08 41.41
C THR A 131 4.09 8.32 42.27
N LEU A 132 3.85 9.51 41.71
CA LEU A 132 3.97 10.77 42.43
C LEU A 132 2.99 10.88 43.59
N LEU A 133 1.73 10.52 43.37
CA LEU A 133 0.70 10.50 44.40
C LEU A 133 1.06 9.49 45.50
N ASN A 134 1.54 8.31 45.13
CA ASN A 134 1.89 7.26 46.07
C ASN A 134 3.00 7.73 47.04
N VAL A 135 4.12 8.23 46.50
CA VAL A 135 5.23 8.70 47.34
C VAL A 135 4.87 9.97 48.12
N MET A 136 4.05 10.86 47.56
CA MET A 136 3.51 12.03 48.28
C MET A 136 2.76 11.60 49.54
N VAL A 137 1.87 10.60 49.42
CA VAL A 137 1.10 10.07 50.55
C VAL A 137 2.01 9.36 51.56
N THR A 138 2.98 8.58 51.11
CA THR A 138 3.96 7.91 51.98
C THR A 138 4.81 8.91 52.77
N THR A 139 5.33 9.94 52.09
CA THR A 139 6.12 11.02 52.73
C THR A 139 5.29 11.77 53.77
N TRP A 140 3.99 11.99 53.53
CA TRP A 140 3.12 12.67 54.47
C TRP A 140 3.02 11.92 55.82
N ARG A 141 3.08 10.58 55.78
CA ARG A 141 3.00 9.74 56.99
C ARG A 141 4.32 9.52 57.74
N MET A 142 5.48 9.67 57.08
CA MET A 142 6.75 9.17 57.64
C MET A 142 7.58 10.20 58.45
N PHE A 143 7.39 11.52 58.31
CA PHE A 143 8.31 12.51 58.92
C PHE A 143 7.67 13.45 59.97
N ILE A 144 8.30 13.49 61.15
CA ILE A 144 7.98 14.30 62.33
C ILE A 144 8.54 15.74 62.24
N GLU A 145 9.50 16.04 61.35
CA GLU A 145 10.01 17.40 61.11
C GLU A 145 9.38 18.04 59.84
N PRO A 146 8.79 19.25 59.90
CA PRO A 146 8.09 19.89 58.78
C PRO A 146 9.00 20.32 57.60
N HIS A 147 10.32 20.37 57.79
CA HIS A 147 11.28 20.82 56.77
C HIS A 147 11.64 19.74 55.74
N ASP A 148 11.67 18.46 56.12
CA ASP A 148 12.06 17.35 55.24
C ASP A 148 10.95 16.94 54.27
N ARG A 149 9.69 17.19 54.64
CA ARG A 149 8.52 16.90 53.82
C ARG A 149 8.45 17.77 52.55
N SER A 150 8.76 19.06 52.63
CA SER A 150 8.70 19.97 51.46
C SER A 150 9.84 19.71 50.46
N LEU A 151 11.01 19.29 50.94
CA LEU A 151 12.13 18.90 50.10
C LEU A 151 11.81 17.63 49.29
N ALA A 152 11.21 16.63 49.95
CA ALA A 152 10.80 15.39 49.30
C ALA A 152 9.75 15.61 48.19
N THR A 153 8.76 16.49 48.40
CA THR A 153 7.72 16.76 47.38
C THR A 153 8.28 17.51 46.17
N ILE A 154 9.19 18.47 46.38
CA ILE A 154 9.85 19.23 45.32
C ILE A 154 10.72 18.30 44.46
N LEU A 155 11.54 17.45 45.10
CA LEU A 155 12.39 16.48 44.40
C LEU A 155 11.57 15.52 43.53
N LEU A 156 10.36 15.18 43.98
CA LEU A 156 9.51 14.25 43.28
C LEU A 156 8.78 14.85 42.08
N LEU A 157 8.26 16.07 42.23
CA LEU A 157 7.72 16.84 41.11
C LEU A 157 8.79 17.06 40.04
N PHE A 158 10.02 17.33 40.47
CA PHE A 158 11.16 17.47 39.56
C PHE A 158 11.46 16.16 38.83
N ALA A 159 11.56 15.03 39.53
CA ALA A 159 11.80 13.72 38.94
C ALA A 159 10.70 13.31 37.94
N THR A 160 9.43 13.52 38.29
CA THR A 160 8.28 13.27 37.41
C THR A 160 8.32 14.14 36.16
N SER A 161 8.65 15.43 36.31
CA SER A 161 8.74 16.38 35.19
C SER A 161 9.85 15.98 34.22
N ILE A 162 11.02 15.58 34.73
CA ILE A 162 12.13 15.08 33.89
C ILE A 162 11.74 13.78 33.18
N ALA A 163 11.15 12.82 33.89
CA ALA A 163 10.73 11.55 33.30
C ALA A 163 9.72 11.77 32.16
N MET A 164 8.77 12.69 32.36
CA MET A 164 7.76 13.05 31.36
C MET A 164 8.37 13.76 30.14
N ALA A 165 9.30 14.69 30.35
CA ALA A 165 10.02 15.36 29.27
C ALA A 165 10.85 14.37 28.44
N LEU A 166 11.56 13.45 29.10
CA LEU A 166 12.36 12.41 28.43
C LEU A 166 11.48 11.44 27.65
N GLY A 167 10.36 11.00 28.22
CA GLY A 167 9.40 10.12 27.55
C GLY A 167 8.78 10.76 26.31
N TYR A 168 8.42 12.05 26.38
CA TYR A 168 7.94 12.81 25.23
C TYR A 168 9.00 12.90 24.11
N PHE A 169 10.24 13.21 24.46
CA PHE A 169 11.35 13.29 23.51
C PHE A 169 11.62 11.97 22.79
N LEU A 170 11.70 10.85 23.53
CA LEU A 170 11.88 9.52 22.94
C LEU A 170 10.71 9.13 22.02
N SER A 171 9.48 9.45 22.44
CA SER A 171 8.26 9.17 21.66
C SER A 171 8.25 9.91 20.32
N MET A 172 8.65 11.19 20.30
CA MET A 172 8.80 11.95 19.07
C MET A 172 9.86 11.35 18.15
N ALA A 173 11.04 11.03 18.68
CA ALA A 173 12.14 10.49 17.90
C ALA A 173 11.77 9.20 17.14
N VAL A 174 11.01 8.29 17.77
CA VAL A 174 10.55 7.05 17.12
C VAL A 174 9.42 7.33 16.12
N THR A 175 8.47 8.19 16.49
CA THR A 175 7.29 8.48 15.66
C THR A 175 7.67 9.13 14.34
N ASP A 176 8.66 10.03 14.35
CA ASP A 176 9.13 10.71 13.13
C ASP A 176 9.76 9.72 12.14
N LYS A 177 10.59 8.79 12.63
CA LYS A 177 11.19 7.72 11.80
C LYS A 177 10.11 6.84 11.15
N VAL A 178 9.13 6.38 11.92
CA VAL A 178 8.03 5.54 11.41
C VAL A 178 7.14 6.34 10.43
N GLY A 179 6.90 7.61 10.72
CA GLY A 179 6.16 8.53 9.86
C GLY A 179 6.78 8.65 8.47
N ALA A 180 8.12 8.75 8.40
CA ALA A 180 8.86 8.81 7.13
C ALA A 180 8.63 7.57 6.25
N VAL A 181 8.66 6.37 6.83
CA VAL A 181 8.36 5.12 6.10
C VAL A 181 6.90 5.11 5.62
N GLY A 182 5.96 5.56 6.45
CA GLY A 182 4.54 5.66 6.09
C GLY A 182 4.25 6.69 4.99
N GLU A 183 5.02 7.78 4.92
CA GLU A 183 4.96 8.74 3.81
C GLU A 183 5.53 8.17 2.52
N ALA A 184 6.66 7.46 2.60
CA ALA A 184 7.26 6.77 1.47
C ALA A 184 6.32 5.69 0.90
N ALA A 185 5.66 4.90 1.76
CA ALA A 185 4.66 3.92 1.31
C ALA A 185 3.48 4.56 0.58
N ARG A 186 3.00 5.72 1.05
CA ARG A 186 1.96 6.49 0.35
C ARG A 186 2.46 7.06 -0.97
N ALA A 187 3.74 7.39 -1.10
CA ALA A 187 4.36 7.80 -2.36
C ALA A 187 4.41 6.66 -3.39
N ILE A 188 4.83 5.45 -2.96
CA ILE A 188 4.80 4.24 -3.79
C ILE A 188 3.38 3.94 -4.28
N ALA A 189 2.38 4.03 -3.38
CA ALA A 189 0.96 3.81 -3.74
C ALA A 189 0.42 4.81 -4.77
N ARG A 190 1.05 5.99 -4.90
CA ARG A 190 0.73 6.99 -5.95
C ARG A 190 1.57 6.80 -7.23
N GLY A 191 2.31 5.71 -7.36
CA GLY A 191 3.13 5.37 -8.54
C GLY A 191 4.56 5.91 -8.49
N GLN A 192 5.02 6.50 -7.38
CA GLN A 192 6.39 7.02 -7.25
C GLN A 192 7.37 5.90 -6.85
N LEU A 193 7.53 4.87 -7.69
CA LEU A 193 8.26 3.63 -7.40
C LEU A 193 9.75 3.81 -7.04
N ARG A 194 10.34 4.95 -7.41
CA ARG A 194 11.74 5.32 -7.09
C ARG A 194 11.92 5.85 -5.66
N THR A 195 10.86 6.01 -4.90
CA THR A 195 10.95 6.50 -3.53
C THR A 195 11.74 5.52 -2.68
N ARG A 196 12.70 6.03 -1.90
CA ARG A 196 13.47 5.27 -0.91
C ARG A 196 13.49 6.05 0.39
N VAL A 197 13.54 5.32 1.51
CA VAL A 197 13.58 5.92 2.84
C VAL A 197 14.89 5.58 3.53
N GLN A 198 15.55 6.58 4.10
CA GLN A 198 16.78 6.39 4.87
C GLN A 198 16.48 6.70 6.33
N VAL A 199 16.47 5.66 7.15
CA VAL A 199 16.32 5.79 8.60
C VAL A 199 17.66 5.44 9.23
N PRO A 200 18.37 6.41 9.83
CA PRO A 200 19.62 6.12 10.51
C PRO A 200 19.36 5.29 11.77
N GLY A 201 20.17 4.26 11.97
CA GLY A 201 20.09 3.37 13.12
C GLY A 201 20.33 1.91 12.74
N ARG A 202 20.26 1.06 13.76
CA ARG A 202 20.26 -0.41 13.66
C ARG A 202 19.11 -1.01 14.48
N ASP A 203 18.08 -0.20 14.71
CA ASP A 203 16.87 -0.56 15.45
C ASP A 203 15.83 -1.18 14.50
N GLU A 204 14.72 -1.67 15.06
CA GLU A 204 13.63 -2.31 14.31
C GLU A 204 13.00 -1.34 13.29
N VAL A 205 13.09 -0.03 13.53
CA VAL A 205 12.58 0.98 12.59
C VAL A 205 13.52 1.12 11.38
N ALA A 206 14.83 1.01 11.58
CA ALA A 206 15.79 0.94 10.49
C ALA A 206 15.65 -0.36 9.67
N GLU A 207 15.40 -1.49 10.33
CA GLU A 207 15.11 -2.78 9.67
C GLU A 207 13.81 -2.70 8.82
N LEU A 208 12.76 -2.07 9.35
CA LEU A 208 11.54 -1.80 8.60
C LEU A 208 11.80 -0.93 7.36
N ALA A 209 12.65 0.09 7.48
CA ALA A 209 13.05 0.92 6.35
C ALA A 209 13.80 0.14 5.27
N HIS A 210 14.67 -0.80 5.66
CA HIS A 210 15.35 -1.72 4.72
C HIS A 210 14.35 -2.62 3.99
N SER A 211 13.48 -3.31 4.74
CA SER A 211 12.44 -4.18 4.17
C SER A 211 11.52 -3.42 3.21
N PHE A 212 11.19 -2.17 3.56
CA PHE A 212 10.43 -1.28 2.67
C PHE A 212 11.18 -0.97 1.37
N ASN A 213 12.48 -0.66 1.44
CA ASN A 213 13.27 -0.35 0.25
C ASN A 213 13.45 -1.57 -0.67
N GLU A 214 13.61 -2.78 -0.12
CA GLU A 214 13.67 -4.03 -0.89
C GLU A 214 12.36 -4.27 -1.65
N MET A 215 11.22 -4.13 -0.99
CA MET A 215 9.90 -4.21 -1.64
C MET A 215 9.76 -3.13 -2.73
N ALA A 216 10.19 -1.89 -2.47
CA ALA A 216 10.11 -0.81 -3.46
C ALA A 216 10.98 -1.10 -4.69
N GLU A 217 12.15 -1.71 -4.50
CA GLU A 217 13.01 -2.14 -5.60
C GLU A 217 12.38 -3.26 -6.43
N GLN A 218 11.83 -4.29 -5.79
CA GLN A 218 11.13 -5.38 -6.50
C GLN A 218 9.95 -4.85 -7.32
N LEU A 219 9.18 -3.90 -6.76
CA LEU A 219 8.05 -3.30 -7.46
C LEU A 219 8.51 -2.45 -8.65
N GLU A 220 9.60 -1.69 -8.50
CA GLU A 220 10.19 -0.93 -9.61
C GLU A 220 10.71 -1.85 -10.72
N GLN A 221 11.35 -2.96 -10.38
CA GLN A 221 11.83 -3.94 -11.35
C GLN A 221 10.66 -4.60 -12.10
N ALA A 222 9.60 -5.00 -11.39
CA ALA A 222 8.41 -5.58 -12.00
C ALA A 222 7.70 -4.61 -12.96
N ASP A 223 7.56 -3.34 -12.59
CA ASP A 223 6.98 -2.31 -13.47
C ASP A 223 7.84 -2.08 -14.72
N ARG A 224 9.17 -2.08 -14.59
CA ARG A 224 10.07 -1.98 -15.76
C ARG A 224 9.91 -3.18 -16.70
N GLN A 225 9.95 -4.40 -16.16
CA GLN A 225 9.76 -5.61 -16.95
C GLN A 225 8.42 -5.63 -17.67
N GLN A 226 7.34 -5.23 -16.99
CA GLN A 226 6.02 -5.13 -17.60
C GLN A 226 6.01 -4.15 -18.77
N ARG A 227 6.60 -2.96 -18.60
CA ARG A 227 6.67 -1.95 -19.66
C ARG A 227 7.51 -2.40 -20.85
N GLU A 228 8.62 -3.09 -20.60
CA GLU A 228 9.45 -3.67 -21.65
C GLU A 228 8.64 -4.70 -22.45
N LEU A 229 7.97 -5.64 -21.78
CA LEU A 229 7.11 -6.63 -22.44
C LEU A 229 5.98 -5.98 -23.24
N GLU A 230 5.33 -4.95 -22.71
CA GLU A 230 4.31 -4.19 -23.43
C GLU A 230 4.88 -3.51 -24.68
N GLN A 231 6.10 -2.95 -24.60
CA GLN A 231 6.77 -2.33 -25.73
C GLN A 231 7.14 -3.36 -26.81
N LEU A 232 7.69 -4.51 -26.40
CA LEU A 232 8.00 -5.62 -27.31
C LEU A 232 6.73 -6.10 -28.03
N ARG A 233 5.64 -6.30 -27.29
CA ARG A 233 4.35 -6.68 -27.87
C ARG A 233 3.84 -5.67 -28.89
N ARG A 234 3.90 -4.37 -28.58
CA ARG A 234 3.48 -3.30 -29.52
C ARG A 234 4.34 -3.30 -30.78
N ASN A 235 5.65 -3.45 -30.64
CA ASN A 235 6.59 -3.51 -31.75
C ASN A 235 6.33 -4.73 -32.64
N LEU A 236 6.10 -5.91 -32.04
CA LEU A 236 5.76 -7.14 -32.77
C LEU A 236 4.48 -6.97 -33.60
N ILE A 237 3.41 -6.43 -32.99
CA ILE A 237 2.14 -6.18 -33.70
C ILE A 237 2.35 -5.23 -34.88
N ALA A 238 3.14 -4.17 -34.69
CA ALA A 238 3.43 -3.20 -35.74
C ALA A 238 4.23 -3.83 -36.89
N TRP A 239 5.26 -4.62 -36.57
CA TRP A 239 6.12 -5.30 -37.56
C TRP A 239 5.33 -6.35 -38.36
N VAL A 240 4.62 -7.26 -37.68
CA VAL A 240 3.77 -8.26 -38.34
C VAL A 240 2.71 -7.58 -39.21
N GLY A 241 2.04 -6.53 -38.70
CA GLY A 241 1.04 -5.81 -39.45
C GLY A 241 1.57 -5.15 -40.73
N HIS A 242 2.81 -4.65 -40.71
CA HIS A 242 3.47 -4.11 -41.89
C HIS A 242 3.81 -5.21 -42.91
N ASP A 243 4.41 -6.29 -42.45
CA ASP A 243 4.92 -7.35 -43.32
C ASP A 243 3.81 -8.20 -43.95
N LEU A 244 2.65 -8.32 -43.29
CA LEU A 244 1.45 -8.94 -43.87
C LEU A 244 0.75 -8.02 -44.89
N ARG A 245 0.82 -6.69 -44.74
CA ARG A 245 0.09 -5.74 -45.59
C ARG A 245 0.60 -5.75 -47.03
N THR A 246 1.91 -5.84 -47.23
CA THR A 246 2.56 -5.81 -48.55
C THR A 246 2.11 -6.95 -49.46
N PRO A 247 2.24 -8.24 -49.09
CA PRO A 247 1.77 -9.35 -49.92
C PRO A 247 0.23 -9.35 -50.05
N LEU A 248 -0.52 -8.93 -49.01
CA LEU A 248 -1.97 -8.83 -49.11
C LEU A 248 -2.42 -7.78 -50.13
N ALA A 249 -1.75 -6.63 -50.18
CA ALA A 249 -2.02 -5.59 -51.18
C ALA A 249 -1.67 -6.07 -52.60
N SER A 250 -0.57 -6.79 -52.76
CA SER A 250 -0.15 -7.44 -54.02
C SER A 250 -1.22 -8.42 -54.52
N VAL A 251 -1.64 -9.34 -53.67
CA VAL A 251 -2.68 -10.33 -53.98
C VAL A 251 -4.00 -9.65 -54.34
N ARG A 252 -4.41 -8.64 -53.57
CA ARG A 252 -5.63 -7.87 -53.85
C ARG A 252 -5.57 -7.22 -55.23
N ALA A 253 -4.48 -6.49 -55.53
CA ALA A 253 -4.33 -5.81 -56.81
C ALA A 253 -4.36 -6.78 -58.01
N MET A 254 -3.72 -7.95 -57.88
CA MET A 254 -3.76 -8.98 -58.91
C MET A 254 -5.17 -9.58 -59.09
N VAL A 255 -5.89 -9.85 -58.00
CA VAL A 255 -7.25 -10.39 -58.05
C VAL A 255 -8.23 -9.38 -58.64
N GLU A 256 -8.13 -8.11 -58.26
CA GLU A 256 -8.94 -7.01 -58.83
C GLU A 256 -8.69 -6.87 -60.35
N ALA A 257 -7.42 -6.84 -60.77
CA ALA A 257 -7.08 -6.75 -62.19
C ALA A 257 -7.63 -7.92 -63.04
N LEU A 258 -7.66 -9.14 -62.48
CA LEU A 258 -8.24 -10.31 -63.12
C LEU A 258 -9.77 -10.26 -63.14
N ALA A 259 -10.40 -9.81 -62.05
CA ALA A 259 -11.85 -9.73 -61.93
C ALA A 259 -12.47 -8.66 -62.84
N ASP A 260 -11.79 -7.52 -63.00
CA ASP A 260 -12.23 -6.41 -63.86
C ASP A 260 -11.97 -6.66 -65.36
N GLY A 261 -11.36 -7.81 -65.71
CA GLY A 261 -11.01 -8.13 -67.09
C GLY A 261 -9.94 -7.21 -67.68
N MET A 262 -9.13 -6.53 -66.84
CA MET A 262 -8.06 -5.64 -67.30
C MET A 262 -6.85 -6.38 -67.92
N VAL A 263 -6.85 -7.72 -67.87
CA VAL A 263 -5.77 -8.59 -68.37
C VAL A 263 -6.34 -9.58 -69.37
N ASP A 264 -6.11 -9.31 -70.66
CA ASP A 264 -6.65 -10.10 -71.78
C ASP A 264 -5.75 -11.26 -72.22
N ASP A 265 -4.46 -11.20 -71.91
CA ASP A 265 -3.47 -12.22 -72.32
C ASP A 265 -3.46 -13.42 -71.35
N PRO A 266 -3.72 -14.65 -71.83
CA PRO A 266 -3.73 -15.86 -71.00
C PRO A 266 -2.41 -16.11 -70.25
N ALA A 267 -1.26 -15.74 -70.84
CA ALA A 267 0.03 -15.91 -70.19
C ALA A 267 0.21 -14.96 -69.00
N THR A 268 -0.26 -13.71 -69.12
CA THR A 268 -0.25 -12.70 -68.06
C THR A 268 -1.23 -13.05 -66.94
N GLN A 269 -2.42 -13.56 -67.27
CA GLN A 269 -3.36 -14.07 -66.27
C GLN A 269 -2.74 -15.20 -65.43
N GLN A 270 -2.11 -16.18 -66.10
CA GLN A 270 -1.45 -17.28 -65.41
C GLN A 270 -0.27 -16.80 -64.54
N ARG A 271 0.46 -15.77 -64.99
CA ARG A 271 1.52 -15.15 -64.20
C ARG A 271 0.99 -14.48 -62.93
N TYR A 272 -0.11 -13.74 -63.01
CA TYR A 272 -0.73 -13.09 -61.84
C TYR A 272 -1.22 -14.12 -60.83
N LEU A 273 -1.89 -15.18 -61.29
CA LEU A 273 -2.32 -16.29 -60.43
C LEU A 273 -1.14 -16.98 -59.73
N ARG A 274 -0.03 -17.24 -60.44
CA ARG A 274 1.17 -17.84 -59.85
C ARG A 274 1.82 -16.93 -58.80
N THR A 275 1.88 -15.62 -59.03
CA THR A 275 2.42 -14.66 -58.05
C THR A 275 1.52 -14.57 -56.82
N ALA A 276 0.20 -14.47 -57.01
CA ALA A 276 -0.76 -14.45 -55.90
C ALA A 276 -0.67 -15.73 -55.04
N GLN A 277 -0.55 -16.90 -55.67
CA GLN A 277 -0.34 -18.16 -54.94
C GLN A 277 0.96 -18.17 -54.14
N ARG A 278 2.05 -17.64 -54.71
CA ARG A 278 3.34 -17.52 -54.00
C ARG A 278 3.23 -16.59 -52.80
N ASP A 279 2.57 -15.44 -52.95
CA ASP A 279 2.38 -14.46 -51.87
C ASP A 279 1.49 -15.02 -50.74
N ILE A 280 0.43 -15.77 -51.07
CA ILE A 280 -0.43 -16.47 -50.10
C ILE A 280 0.36 -17.57 -49.34
N HIS A 281 1.20 -18.32 -50.04
CA HIS A 281 2.04 -19.33 -49.41
C HIS A 281 3.06 -18.69 -48.45
N ALA A 282 3.69 -17.59 -48.86
CA ALA A 282 4.61 -16.83 -48.00
C ALA A 282 3.90 -16.28 -46.75
N LEU A 283 2.69 -15.74 -46.90
CA LEU A 283 1.84 -15.31 -45.78
C LEU A 283 1.54 -16.45 -44.81
N SER A 284 1.19 -17.63 -45.32
CA SER A 284 0.87 -18.81 -44.51
C SER A 284 2.08 -19.25 -43.69
N LEU A 285 3.26 -19.37 -44.33
CA LEU A 285 4.51 -19.71 -43.66
C LEU A 285 4.86 -18.72 -42.54
N LEU A 286 4.65 -17.42 -42.77
CA LEU A 286 4.94 -16.39 -41.78
C LEU A 286 4.01 -16.46 -40.56
N ILE A 287 2.73 -16.77 -40.79
CA ILE A 287 1.74 -16.99 -39.72
C ILE A 287 2.07 -18.24 -38.91
N ASP A 288 2.43 -19.35 -39.59
CA ASP A 288 2.80 -20.60 -38.94
C ASP A 288 4.03 -20.41 -38.04
N ASN A 289 5.08 -19.74 -38.55
CA ASN A 289 6.26 -19.41 -37.77
C ASN A 289 5.95 -18.55 -36.53
N LEU A 290 5.02 -17.59 -36.66
CA LEU A 290 4.60 -16.74 -35.53
C LEU A 290 3.85 -17.56 -34.47
N PHE A 291 2.99 -18.50 -34.89
CA PHE A 291 2.25 -19.37 -34.00
C PHE A 291 3.18 -20.33 -33.25
N GLU A 292 4.16 -20.92 -33.95
CA GLU A 292 5.19 -21.77 -33.36
C GLU A 292 6.00 -21.02 -32.30
N MET A 293 6.45 -19.79 -32.61
CA MET A 293 7.15 -18.93 -31.65
C MET A 293 6.29 -18.64 -30.40
N ALA A 294 5.01 -18.30 -30.57
CA ALA A 294 4.11 -18.04 -29.45
C ALA A 294 3.89 -19.29 -28.56
N GLN A 295 3.92 -20.48 -29.16
CA GLN A 295 3.77 -21.74 -28.44
C GLN A 295 5.04 -22.11 -27.65
N ILE A 296 6.22 -21.77 -28.17
CA ILE A 296 7.51 -21.83 -27.44
C ILE A 296 7.46 -20.90 -26.21
N ASP A 297 7.08 -19.64 -26.39
CA ASP A 297 7.05 -18.63 -25.32
C ASP A 297 6.04 -18.96 -24.21
N ALA A 298 4.90 -19.59 -24.57
CA ALA A 298 3.90 -20.04 -23.60
C ALA A 298 4.30 -21.31 -22.83
N GLY A 299 5.47 -21.90 -23.12
CA GLY A 299 5.91 -23.19 -22.56
C GLY A 299 5.05 -24.36 -23.03
N GLY A 300 4.34 -24.21 -24.16
CA GLY A 300 3.36 -25.17 -24.67
C GLY A 300 3.95 -26.33 -25.47
N LEU A 301 5.27 -26.37 -25.67
CA LEU A 301 5.97 -27.46 -26.33
C LEU A 301 6.54 -28.44 -25.28
N PRO A 302 5.84 -29.55 -24.97
CA PRO A 302 6.41 -30.59 -24.15
C PRO A 302 7.64 -31.18 -24.87
N LEU A 303 8.82 -30.89 -24.35
CA LEU A 303 10.07 -31.45 -24.88
C LEU A 303 10.18 -32.90 -24.42
N ASP A 304 9.96 -33.84 -25.33
CA ASP A 304 10.30 -35.24 -25.10
C ASP A 304 11.81 -35.43 -25.28
N ARG A 305 12.54 -35.45 -24.16
CA ARG A 305 14.00 -35.58 -24.16
C ARG A 305 14.39 -37.04 -24.09
N GLN A 306 14.88 -37.58 -25.20
CA GLN A 306 15.40 -38.94 -25.27
C GLN A 306 16.91 -38.92 -25.59
N PRO A 307 17.74 -39.75 -24.92
CA PRO A 307 19.16 -39.85 -25.23
C PRO A 307 19.35 -40.53 -26.61
N ASN A 308 19.80 -39.76 -27.59
CA ASN A 308 20.09 -40.24 -28.95
C ASN A 308 21.58 -40.10 -29.28
N ALA A 309 22.12 -41.05 -30.03
CA ALA A 309 23.49 -40.96 -30.55
C ALA A 309 23.56 -39.87 -31.62
N LEU A 310 24.55 -38.97 -31.53
CA LEU A 310 24.72 -37.86 -32.47
C LEU A 310 24.92 -38.34 -33.92
N SER A 311 25.49 -39.54 -34.09
CA SER A 311 25.67 -40.19 -35.39
C SER A 311 24.34 -40.54 -36.05
N ASP A 312 23.34 -40.97 -35.29
CA ASP A 312 22.02 -41.34 -35.82
C ASP A 312 21.23 -40.10 -36.25
N LEU A 313 21.37 -38.98 -35.53
CA LEU A 313 20.73 -37.70 -35.86
C LEU A 313 21.29 -37.05 -37.12
N LEU A 314 22.58 -37.23 -37.40
CA LEU A 314 23.24 -36.69 -38.60
C LEU A 314 22.99 -37.54 -39.86
N SER A 315 22.56 -38.79 -39.71
CA SER A 315 22.19 -39.66 -40.83
C SER A 315 20.74 -39.52 -41.29
N ASP A 316 19.89 -38.86 -40.50
CA ASP A 316 18.43 -38.75 -40.73
C ASP A 316 17.99 -37.34 -41.20
N THR A 317 18.93 -36.40 -41.36
CA THR A 317 18.73 -35.07 -41.98
C THR A 317 19.28 -35.01 -43.39
#